data_AF-A0AAD3MSE8-F1
#
_entry.id   AF-A0AAD3MSE8-F1
#
_cell.length_a   1.000
_cell.length_b   1.000
_cell.length_c   1.000
_cell.angle_alpha   90.00
_cell.angle_beta   90.00
_cell.angle_gamma   90.00
#
_symmetry.space_group_name_H-M   'P 1'
#
loop_
_entity.id
_entity.type
_entity.pdbx_description
1 polymer ?
#
loop_
_entity_poly.entity_id
_entity_poly.type
_entity_poly.pdbx_seq_one_letter_code
_entity_poly.pdbx_strand_id
1 'polypeptide(L)'
;MCRFLRYCVSHCLHAAMTRLEEVNGEVSVWSSVRWLGYLSGLNLLVALCLGLYARWERTAESTLLVILVLALFVLGIASILYYFSMERISRSILHLWYGFLLGLLCLFSSPALEGDVKEQAANYMLLANVVLRTLWALLERLLGCARYRPALLTSAERLELAGFAVASTALLIQKSLSVMVLVVALATVMVALRMKAVLALPNLVCFAVITAVLFFKSLSITTNPFALACFFSQLICDPLLDVYFSGLSVTERWQPFLVWRGLWRRLSLLPLLAVELTFIILASRKLTDLDQWYLMIPGFVVCVLFWSICHLVFVITVWGFHTKLSDCQRLCMSQGSGLSGLDKVMASKGMRHFSLISERLVLFTLVTTVAVAALCWQIPQTQGKLLTSQPEPTPRLRISLPRAAQNCRSVCWAPRRGVLPLSPEGVRQRLPV
;
A
#
# COMPACT_ATOMS: atom_id res chain seq x y z
N MET A 1 10.46 19.34 -20.98
CA MET A 1 11.33 19.59 -19.81
C MET A 1 11.73 18.32 -19.06
N CYS A 2 10.81 17.46 -18.59
CA CYS A 2 11.20 16.29 -17.77
C CYS A 2 12.13 15.27 -18.45
N ARG A 3 12.03 15.08 -19.78
CA ARG A 3 12.96 14.19 -20.53
C ARG A 3 14.40 14.72 -20.56
N PHE A 4 14.58 16.03 -20.69
CA PHE A 4 15.88 16.67 -20.72
C PHE A 4 16.53 16.70 -19.33
N LEU A 5 15.77 17.04 -18.29
CA LEU A 5 16.21 16.98 -16.89
C LEU A 5 16.62 15.55 -16.49
N ARG A 6 15.81 14.55 -16.87
CA ARG A 6 16.14 13.14 -16.67
C ARG A 6 17.39 12.72 -17.42
N TYR A 7 17.55 13.17 -18.66
CA TYR A 7 18.74 12.88 -19.46
C TYR A 7 19.99 13.53 -18.85
N CYS A 8 19.95 14.82 -18.51
CA CYS A 8 21.07 15.52 -17.86
C CYS A 8 21.43 14.89 -16.52
N VAL A 9 20.45 14.66 -15.62
CA VAL A 9 20.73 14.07 -14.30
C VAL A 9 21.32 12.67 -14.45
N SER A 10 20.72 11.82 -15.29
CA SER A 10 21.23 10.47 -15.53
C SER A 10 22.61 10.49 -16.17
N HIS A 11 22.86 11.36 -17.14
CA HIS A 11 24.12 11.40 -17.89
C HIS A 11 25.25 12.05 -17.08
N CYS A 12 24.97 13.11 -16.31
CA CYS A 12 25.94 13.73 -15.41
C CYS A 12 26.32 12.77 -14.26
N LEU A 13 25.34 12.08 -13.65
CA LEU A 13 25.62 11.08 -12.62
C LEU A 13 26.40 9.89 -13.18
N HIS A 14 26.01 9.40 -14.37
CA HIS A 14 26.72 8.29 -15.01
C HIS A 14 28.17 8.70 -15.36
N ALA A 15 28.38 9.88 -15.95
CA ALA A 15 29.72 10.37 -16.28
C ALA A 15 30.60 10.60 -15.03
N ALA A 16 30.03 11.08 -13.93
CA ALA A 16 30.76 11.23 -12.67
C ALA A 16 31.15 9.85 -12.08
N MET A 17 30.25 8.88 -12.15
CA MET A 17 30.49 7.52 -11.66
C MET A 17 31.49 6.75 -12.51
N THR A 18 31.45 6.87 -13.84
CA THR A 18 32.44 6.24 -14.72
C THR A 18 33.84 6.82 -14.49
N ARG A 19 33.95 8.13 -14.22
CA ARG A 19 35.22 8.75 -13.81
C ARG A 19 35.72 8.23 -12.47
N LEU A 20 34.84 7.96 -11.51
CA LEU A 20 35.20 7.37 -10.23
C LEU A 20 35.68 5.92 -10.39
N GLU A 21 35.05 5.16 -11.28
CA GLU A 21 35.39 3.78 -11.59
C GLU A 21 36.76 3.66 -12.28
N GLU A 22 37.06 4.58 -13.22
CA GLU A 22 38.38 4.71 -13.85
C GLU A 22 39.49 4.98 -12.83
N VAL A 23 39.20 5.77 -11.78
CA VAL A 23 40.18 6.16 -10.75
C VAL A 23 40.41 5.07 -9.69
N ASN A 24 39.36 4.30 -9.33
CA ASN A 24 39.40 3.38 -8.19
C ASN A 24 39.59 1.90 -8.58
N GLY A 25 39.71 1.60 -9.87
CA GLY A 25 39.82 0.25 -10.42
C GLY A 25 38.48 -0.51 -10.40
N GLU A 26 38.11 -1.13 -11.54
CA GLU A 26 36.80 -1.77 -11.78
C GLU A 26 36.41 -2.83 -10.71
N VAL A 27 37.38 -3.54 -10.15
CA VAL A 27 37.14 -4.67 -9.22
C VAL A 27 36.73 -4.20 -7.81
N SER A 28 37.19 -3.03 -7.37
CA SER A 28 36.95 -2.53 -6.00
C SER A 28 35.53 -1.99 -5.82
N VAL A 29 35.00 -1.32 -6.84
CA VAL A 29 33.67 -0.70 -6.79
C VAL A 29 32.58 -1.76 -6.85
N TRP A 30 32.68 -2.72 -7.76
CA TRP A 30 31.67 -3.77 -7.92
C TRP A 30 31.55 -4.69 -6.71
N SER A 31 32.68 -5.06 -6.10
CA SER A 31 32.70 -5.83 -4.86
C SER A 31 32.08 -5.05 -3.70
N SER A 32 32.41 -3.76 -3.56
CA SER A 32 31.84 -2.87 -2.54
C SER A 32 30.33 -2.71 -2.67
N VAL A 33 29.86 -2.55 -3.91
CA VAL A 33 28.44 -2.44 -4.24
C VAL A 33 27.81 -3.77 -3.77
N ARG A 34 28.31 -4.94 -4.20
CA ARG A 34 27.73 -6.24 -3.79
C ARG A 34 27.69 -6.45 -2.27
N TRP A 35 28.73 -6.01 -1.55
CA TRP A 35 28.77 -6.02 -0.09
C TRP A 35 27.65 -5.18 0.53
N LEU A 36 27.29 -4.04 -0.05
CA LEU A 36 26.18 -3.22 0.40
C LEU A 36 24.83 -3.95 0.32
N GLY A 37 24.63 -4.76 -0.73
CA GLY A 37 23.46 -5.63 -0.86
C GLY A 37 23.39 -6.69 0.24
N TYR A 38 24.50 -7.36 0.54
CA TYR A 38 24.57 -8.32 1.65
C TYR A 38 24.37 -7.66 3.01
N LEU A 39 24.96 -6.49 3.22
CA LEU A 39 24.82 -5.72 4.45
C LEU A 39 23.36 -5.30 4.70
N SER A 40 22.65 -4.86 3.66
CA SER A 40 21.21 -4.59 3.75
C SER A 40 20.42 -5.83 4.18
N GLY A 41 20.66 -6.98 3.55
CA GLY A 41 19.98 -8.23 3.92
C GLY A 41 20.24 -8.66 5.37
N LEU A 42 21.50 -8.58 5.82
CA LEU A 42 21.88 -8.90 7.20
C LEU A 42 21.27 -7.91 8.19
N ASN A 43 21.34 -6.61 7.91
CA ASN A 43 20.76 -5.57 8.75
C ASN A 43 19.24 -5.74 8.88
N LEU A 44 18.54 -6.08 7.81
CA LEU A 44 17.12 -6.42 7.85
C LEU A 44 16.86 -7.62 8.76
N LEU A 45 17.61 -8.71 8.61
CA LEU A 45 17.44 -9.91 9.44
C LEU A 45 17.62 -9.60 10.93
N VAL A 46 18.69 -8.86 11.29
CA VAL A 46 18.94 -8.48 12.68
C VAL A 46 17.83 -7.57 13.21
N ALA A 47 17.37 -6.60 12.41
CA ALA A 47 16.27 -5.72 12.80
C ALA A 47 14.98 -6.50 13.07
N LEU A 48 14.67 -7.49 12.22
CA LEU A 48 13.49 -8.36 12.37
C LEU A 48 13.57 -9.20 13.64
N CYS A 49 14.71 -9.86 13.88
CA CYS A 49 14.93 -10.67 15.08
C CYS A 49 14.89 -9.83 16.36
N LEU A 50 15.56 -8.68 16.37
CA LEU A 50 15.58 -7.77 17.52
C LEU A 50 14.20 -7.21 17.83
N GLY A 51 13.43 -6.80 16.81
CA GLY A 51 12.06 -6.34 16.98
C GLY A 51 11.17 -7.41 17.60
N LEU A 52 11.18 -8.64 17.06
CA LEU A 52 10.39 -9.75 17.59
C LEU A 52 10.77 -10.10 19.03
N TYR A 53 12.07 -10.11 19.32
CA TYR A 53 12.59 -10.36 20.67
C TYR A 53 12.13 -9.29 21.67
N ALA A 54 12.22 -8.01 21.32
CA ALA A 54 11.75 -6.90 22.16
C ALA A 54 10.25 -7.03 22.49
N ARG A 55 9.45 -7.42 21.49
CA ARG A 55 7.99 -7.65 21.69
C ARG A 55 7.72 -8.83 22.59
N TRP A 56 8.41 -9.94 22.36
CA TRP A 56 8.27 -11.14 23.17
C TRP A 56 8.62 -10.85 24.64
N GLU A 57 9.75 -10.19 24.89
CA GLU A 57 10.20 -9.86 26.25
C GLU A 57 9.19 -9.00 27.00
N ARG A 58 8.54 -8.04 26.32
CA ARG A 58 7.54 -7.17 26.94
C ARG A 58 6.16 -7.80 27.11
N THR A 59 5.73 -8.63 26.17
CA THR A 59 4.37 -9.21 26.18
C THR A 59 4.31 -10.58 26.85
N ALA A 60 5.45 -11.26 26.98
CA ALA A 60 5.58 -12.64 27.43
C ALA A 60 4.69 -13.64 26.66
N GLU A 61 4.24 -13.30 25.46
CA GLU A 61 3.37 -14.18 24.66
C GLU A 61 4.17 -15.33 24.04
N SER A 62 3.75 -16.56 24.33
CA SER A 62 4.39 -17.78 23.80
C SER A 62 4.34 -17.88 22.28
N THR A 63 3.34 -17.26 21.64
CA THR A 63 3.18 -17.19 20.18
C THR A 63 4.37 -16.52 19.50
N LEU A 64 4.84 -15.39 20.03
CA LEU A 64 5.99 -14.65 19.50
C LEU A 64 7.29 -15.44 19.66
N LEU A 65 7.45 -16.16 20.77
CA LEU A 65 8.60 -17.04 20.99
C LEU A 65 8.61 -18.18 19.97
N VAL A 66 7.47 -18.84 19.75
CA VAL A 66 7.34 -19.91 18.76
C VAL A 66 7.67 -19.38 17.36
N ILE A 67 7.20 -18.19 16.99
CA ILE A 67 7.52 -17.54 15.72
C ILE A 67 9.03 -17.25 15.61
N LEU A 68 9.66 -16.77 16.69
CA LEU A 68 11.10 -16.50 16.71
C LEU A 68 11.93 -17.78 16.53
N VAL A 69 11.57 -18.86 17.22
CA VAL A 69 12.22 -20.18 17.06
C VAL A 69 12.00 -20.72 15.65
N LEU A 70 10.78 -20.61 15.12
CA LEU A 70 10.48 -20.99 13.74
C LEU A 70 11.29 -20.16 12.74
N ALA A 71 11.52 -18.87 13.01
CA ALA A 71 12.34 -18.01 12.17
C ALA A 71 13.80 -18.48 12.09
N LEU A 72 14.38 -18.87 13.23
CA LEU A 72 15.71 -19.46 13.27
C LEU A 72 15.77 -20.79 12.52
N PHE A 73 14.74 -21.63 12.65
CA PHE A 73 14.65 -22.90 11.93
C PHE A 73 14.55 -22.70 10.41
N VAL A 74 13.70 -21.77 9.96
CA VAL A 74 13.56 -21.41 8.54
C VAL A 74 14.88 -20.86 7.98
N LEU A 75 15.59 -20.02 8.76
CA LEU A 75 16.92 -19.52 8.38
C LEU A 75 17.94 -20.65 8.27
N GLY A 76 17.90 -21.62 9.20
CA GLY A 76 18.73 -22.83 9.16
C GLY A 76 18.47 -23.66 7.89
N ILE A 77 17.21 -23.94 7.59
CA ILE A 77 16.81 -24.64 6.35
C ILE A 77 17.29 -23.87 5.12
N ALA A 78 17.07 -22.55 5.07
CA ALA A 78 17.50 -21.73 3.94
C ALA A 78 19.02 -21.78 3.75
N SER A 79 19.80 -21.80 4.84
CA SER A 79 21.26 -21.91 4.81
C SER A 79 21.71 -23.28 4.30
N ILE A 80 21.08 -24.37 4.77
CA ILE A 80 21.35 -25.73 4.30
C ILE A 80 21.02 -25.86 2.80
N LEU A 81 19.88 -25.36 2.37
CA LEU A 81 19.48 -25.37 0.95
C LEU A 81 20.43 -24.54 0.09
N TYR A 82 20.95 -23.43 0.62
CA TYR A 82 21.97 -22.64 -0.05
C TYR A 82 23.27 -23.45 -0.24
N TYR A 83 23.69 -24.17 0.81
CA TYR A 83 24.87 -25.04 0.76
C TYR A 83 24.72 -26.19 -0.27
N PHE A 84 23.53 -26.79 -0.37
CA PHE A 84 23.22 -27.81 -1.39
C PHE A 84 23.00 -27.24 -2.81
N SER A 85 23.45 -26.00 -3.07
CA SER A 85 23.31 -25.32 -4.37
C SER A 85 21.86 -25.12 -4.85
N MET A 86 20.87 -25.24 -3.94
CA MET A 86 19.45 -24.98 -4.20
C MET A 86 19.09 -23.51 -3.95
N GLU A 87 19.91 -22.60 -4.47
CA GLU A 87 19.87 -21.16 -4.16
C GLU A 87 18.52 -20.50 -4.45
N ARG A 88 17.79 -20.98 -5.47
CA ARG A 88 16.49 -20.40 -5.84
C ARG A 88 15.44 -20.69 -4.78
N ILE A 89 15.42 -21.91 -4.24
CA ILE A 89 14.46 -22.33 -3.22
C ILE A 89 14.81 -21.64 -1.90
N SER A 90 16.09 -21.66 -1.52
CA SER A 90 16.60 -20.94 -0.35
C SER A 90 16.18 -19.46 -0.35
N ARG A 91 16.47 -18.73 -1.44
CA ARG A 91 16.08 -17.32 -1.58
C ARG A 91 14.55 -17.13 -1.55
N SER A 92 13.80 -18.04 -2.18
CA SER A 92 12.34 -17.96 -2.17
C SER A 92 11.75 -18.08 -0.76
N ILE A 93 12.26 -19.02 0.04
CA ILE A 93 11.85 -19.19 1.44
C ILE A 93 12.20 -17.95 2.25
N LEU A 94 13.40 -17.37 2.07
CA LEU A 94 13.81 -16.15 2.78
C LEU A 94 12.91 -14.96 2.45
N HIS A 95 12.61 -14.70 1.17
CA HIS A 95 11.71 -13.60 0.78
C HIS A 95 10.30 -13.76 1.36
N LEU A 96 9.76 -14.99 1.32
CA LEU A 96 8.47 -15.28 1.95
C LEU A 96 8.50 -14.97 3.45
N TRP A 97 9.58 -15.40 4.12
CA TRP A 97 9.76 -15.23 5.54
C TRP A 97 9.97 -13.77 5.96
N TYR A 98 10.76 -13.00 5.20
CA TYR A 98 10.92 -11.56 5.43
C TYR A 98 9.60 -10.82 5.32
N GLY A 99 8.80 -11.10 4.29
CA GLY A 99 7.46 -10.53 4.16
C GLY A 99 6.57 -10.84 5.36
N PHE A 100 6.61 -12.09 5.83
CA PHE A 100 5.85 -12.55 6.99
C PHE A 100 6.27 -11.85 8.29
N LEU A 101 7.57 -11.83 8.62
CA LEU A 101 8.08 -11.19 9.83
C LEU A 101 7.84 -9.68 9.83
N LEU A 102 8.03 -9.02 8.69
CA LEU A 102 7.80 -7.59 8.55
C LEU A 102 6.31 -7.25 8.65
N GLY A 103 5.44 -8.13 8.16
CA GLY A 103 3.99 -8.06 8.38
C GLY A 103 3.60 -8.19 9.85
N LEU A 104 4.20 -9.13 10.59
CA LEU A 104 3.98 -9.26 12.03
C LEU A 104 4.44 -8.00 12.78
N LEU A 105 5.66 -7.53 12.49
CA LEU A 105 6.18 -6.30 13.11
C LEU A 105 5.32 -5.08 12.79
N CYS A 106 4.77 -5.01 11.58
CA CYS A 106 3.88 -3.93 11.18
C CYS A 106 2.53 -3.97 11.91
N LEU A 107 1.87 -5.14 11.96
CA LEU A 107 0.45 -5.26 12.35
C LEU A 107 0.25 -5.47 13.86
N PHE A 108 1.25 -6.00 14.57
CA PHE A 108 1.18 -6.29 16.01
C PHE A 108 1.96 -5.27 16.84
N SER A 109 1.68 -3.98 16.65
CA SER A 109 2.30 -2.92 17.45
C SER A 109 1.42 -2.53 18.64
N SER A 110 2.02 -2.33 19.81
CA SER A 110 1.34 -1.86 21.02
C SER A 110 2.03 -0.61 21.56
N PRO A 111 1.29 0.40 22.06
CA PRO A 111 1.86 1.63 22.59
C PRO A 111 2.76 1.38 23.81
N ALA A 112 2.62 0.23 24.48
CA ALA A 112 3.50 -0.16 25.57
C ALA A 112 4.98 -0.33 25.15
N LEU A 113 5.25 -0.49 23.84
CA LEU A 113 6.60 -0.69 23.30
C LEU A 113 7.31 0.61 22.87
N GLU A 114 6.64 1.77 22.84
CA GLU A 114 7.23 3.02 22.31
C GLU A 114 8.46 3.49 23.11
N GLY A 115 8.49 3.19 24.41
CA GLY A 115 9.61 3.52 25.30
C GLY A 115 10.69 2.45 25.43
N ASP A 116 10.58 1.32 24.72
CA ASP A 116 11.57 0.24 24.83
C ASP A 116 12.78 0.49 23.93
N VAL A 117 13.98 0.44 24.52
CA VAL A 117 15.23 0.74 23.81
C VAL A 117 15.51 -0.27 22.70
N LYS A 118 15.11 -1.54 22.88
CA LYS A 118 15.34 -2.61 21.89
C LYS A 118 14.39 -2.44 20.69
N GLU A 119 13.12 -2.09 20.92
CA GLU A 119 12.18 -1.76 19.83
C GLU A 119 12.64 -0.50 19.07
N GLN A 120 13.13 0.54 19.77
CA GLN A 120 13.68 1.73 19.12
C GLN A 120 14.92 1.41 18.27
N ALA A 121 15.84 0.60 18.78
CA ALA A 121 16.99 0.13 18.02
C ALA A 121 16.56 -0.64 16.77
N ALA A 122 15.59 -1.55 16.88
CA ALA A 122 15.03 -2.27 15.74
C ALA A 122 14.42 -1.30 14.70
N ASN A 123 13.67 -0.29 15.15
CA ASN A 123 13.08 0.74 14.27
C ASN A 123 14.14 1.54 13.51
N TYR A 124 15.23 1.95 14.17
CA TYR A 124 16.33 2.64 13.50
C TYR A 124 17.07 1.71 12.53
N MET A 125 17.24 0.43 12.86
CA MET A 125 17.84 -0.54 11.93
C MET A 125 16.95 -0.77 10.71
N LEU A 126 15.62 -0.80 10.86
CA LEU A 126 14.68 -0.86 9.75
C LEU A 126 14.82 0.36 8.84
N LEU A 127 14.92 1.56 9.40
CA LEU A 127 15.15 2.79 8.64
C LEU A 127 16.51 2.78 7.93
N ALA A 128 17.57 2.37 8.63
CA ALA A 128 18.90 2.21 8.05
C ALA A 128 18.88 1.21 6.89
N ASN A 129 18.10 0.13 7.00
CA ASN A 129 17.94 -0.83 5.92
C ASN A 129 17.30 -0.18 4.68
N VAL A 130 16.30 0.68 4.84
CA VAL A 130 15.70 1.42 3.70
C VAL A 130 16.77 2.24 2.99
N VAL A 131 17.61 2.96 3.74
CA VAL A 131 18.70 3.76 3.18
C VAL A 131 19.72 2.88 2.46
N LEU A 132 20.18 1.80 3.09
CA LEU A 132 21.15 0.88 2.48
C LEU A 132 20.59 0.24 1.20
N ARG A 133 19.33 -0.19 1.22
CA ARG A 133 18.66 -0.81 0.07
C ARG A 133 18.48 0.16 -1.09
N THR A 134 18.08 1.39 -0.80
CA THR A 134 17.89 2.45 -1.80
C THR A 134 19.23 2.87 -2.41
N LEU A 135 20.27 3.03 -1.60
CA LEU A 135 21.63 3.31 -2.05
C LEU A 135 22.17 2.19 -2.94
N TRP A 136 22.05 0.93 -2.52
CA TRP A 136 22.44 -0.23 -3.33
C TRP A 136 21.71 -0.25 -4.68
N ALA A 137 20.39 -0.09 -4.67
CA ALA A 137 19.57 -0.09 -5.88
C ALA A 137 19.91 1.06 -6.84
N LEU A 138 20.27 2.22 -6.30
CA LEU A 138 20.68 3.39 -7.07
C LEU A 138 22.08 3.18 -7.67
N LEU A 139 23.04 2.74 -6.87
CA LEU A 139 24.42 2.48 -7.31
C LEU A 139 24.47 1.41 -8.40
N GLU A 140 23.70 0.31 -8.27
CA GLU A 140 23.63 -0.75 -9.27
C GLU A 140 23.17 -0.22 -10.65
N ARG A 141 22.25 0.77 -10.66
CA ARG A 141 21.75 1.38 -11.90
C ARG A 141 22.68 2.46 -12.45
N LEU A 142 23.30 3.26 -11.58
CA LEU A 142 24.26 4.29 -11.97
C LEU A 142 25.53 3.70 -12.58
N LEU A 143 25.95 2.52 -12.09
CA LEU A 143 27.10 1.77 -12.59
C LEU A 143 26.76 0.87 -13.79
N GLY A 144 25.54 0.93 -14.33
CA GLY A 144 25.12 0.09 -15.45
C GLY A 144 25.09 -1.42 -15.16
N CYS A 145 25.26 -1.83 -13.90
CA CYS A 145 25.29 -3.22 -13.46
C CYS A 145 23.89 -3.86 -13.41
N ALA A 146 22.83 -3.03 -13.43
CA ALA A 146 21.45 -3.48 -13.30
C ALA A 146 21.01 -4.33 -14.51
N ARG A 147 20.68 -5.60 -14.25
CA ARG A 147 20.08 -6.49 -15.25
C ARG A 147 18.57 -6.27 -15.32
N TYR A 148 18.13 -5.52 -16.32
CA TYR A 148 16.70 -5.34 -16.59
C TYR A 148 16.10 -6.61 -17.18
N ARG A 149 15.27 -7.32 -16.40
CA ARG A 149 14.47 -8.45 -16.90
C ARG A 149 13.00 -8.05 -17.01
N PRO A 150 12.30 -8.43 -18.10
CA PRO A 150 10.88 -8.17 -18.22
C PRO A 150 10.12 -9.08 -17.26
N ALA A 151 9.54 -8.49 -16.21
CA ALA A 151 8.69 -9.16 -15.24
C ALA A 151 7.60 -8.21 -14.76
N LEU A 152 6.36 -8.72 -14.63
CA LEU A 152 5.25 -7.99 -13.99
C LEU A 152 5.55 -7.77 -12.50
N LEU A 153 5.84 -8.87 -11.81
CA LEU A 153 6.39 -8.92 -10.45
C LEU A 153 7.47 -9.99 -10.44
N THR A 154 8.56 -9.71 -9.74
CA THR A 154 9.61 -10.69 -9.51
C THR A 154 9.13 -11.78 -8.54
N SER A 155 9.80 -12.94 -8.53
CA SER A 155 9.49 -13.99 -7.55
C SER A 155 9.68 -13.52 -6.11
N ALA A 156 10.72 -12.71 -5.86
CA ALA A 156 11.00 -12.13 -4.55
C ALA A 156 9.85 -11.25 -4.07
N GLU A 157 9.44 -10.26 -4.87
CA GLU A 157 8.33 -9.35 -4.55
C GLU A 157 7.03 -10.11 -4.30
N ARG A 158 6.70 -11.11 -5.14
CA ARG A 158 5.49 -11.93 -4.95
C ARG A 158 5.51 -12.69 -3.63
N LEU A 159 6.67 -13.22 -3.23
CA LEU A 159 6.81 -13.98 -2.00
C LEU A 159 6.79 -13.05 -0.77
N GLU A 160 7.40 -11.87 -0.83
CA GLU A 160 7.31 -10.87 0.23
C GLU A 160 5.87 -10.37 0.42
N LEU A 161 5.17 -10.06 -0.68
CA LEU A 161 3.74 -9.70 -0.65
C LEU A 161 2.90 -10.84 -0.06
N ALA A 162 3.15 -12.09 -0.47
CA ALA A 162 2.44 -13.25 0.05
C ALA A 162 2.71 -13.46 1.54
N GLY A 163 3.97 -13.30 1.99
CA GLY A 163 4.34 -13.41 3.40
C GLY A 163 3.62 -12.36 4.25
N PHE A 164 3.57 -11.11 3.79
CA PHE A 164 2.85 -10.04 4.47
C PHE A 164 1.34 -10.31 4.52
N ALA A 165 0.75 -10.81 3.42
CA ALA A 165 -0.65 -11.20 3.38
C ALA A 165 -0.94 -12.36 4.36
N VAL A 166 -0.06 -13.36 4.46
CA VAL A 166 -0.18 -14.44 5.45
C VAL A 166 -0.10 -13.89 6.87
N ALA A 167 0.83 -12.98 7.17
CA ALA A 167 0.90 -12.33 8.48
C ALA A 167 -0.40 -11.60 8.87
N SER A 168 -1.10 -11.03 7.89
CA SER A 168 -2.38 -10.34 8.13
C SER A 168 -3.51 -11.27 8.60
N THR A 169 -3.42 -12.58 8.35
CA THR A 169 -4.41 -13.56 8.80
C THR A 169 -4.47 -13.71 10.32
N ALA A 170 -3.43 -13.29 11.03
CA ALA A 170 -3.43 -13.25 12.48
C ALA A 170 -4.32 -12.11 13.04
N LEU A 171 -4.79 -11.18 12.20
CA LEU A 171 -5.83 -10.21 12.57
C LEU A 171 -7.23 -10.80 12.39
N LEU A 172 -8.24 -10.16 13.00
CA LEU A 172 -9.66 -10.46 12.77
C LEU A 172 -10.00 -10.49 11.27
N ILE A 173 -10.86 -11.42 10.83
CA ILE A 173 -11.17 -11.72 9.42
C ILE A 173 -11.49 -10.46 8.59
N GLN A 174 -12.27 -9.52 9.13
CA GLN A 174 -12.61 -8.28 8.41
C GLN A 174 -11.39 -7.36 8.19
N LYS A 175 -10.52 -7.27 9.20
CA LYS A 175 -9.30 -6.47 9.15
C LYS A 175 -8.25 -7.12 8.23
N SER A 176 -8.14 -8.45 8.29
CA SER A 176 -7.22 -9.21 7.43
C SER A 176 -7.59 -9.09 5.96
N LEU A 177 -8.88 -9.23 5.60
CA LEU A 177 -9.34 -9.03 4.21
C LEU A 177 -9.00 -7.63 3.68
N SER A 178 -9.16 -6.60 4.50
CA SER A 178 -8.82 -5.23 4.12
C SER A 178 -7.32 -5.07 3.86
N VAL A 179 -6.48 -5.64 4.73
CA VAL A 179 -5.01 -5.63 4.55
C VAL A 179 -4.61 -6.43 3.31
N MET A 180 -5.26 -7.55 3.01
CA MET A 180 -5.03 -8.28 1.76
C MET A 180 -5.36 -7.42 0.53
N VAL A 181 -6.47 -6.67 0.56
CA VAL A 181 -6.80 -5.71 -0.52
C VAL A 181 -5.71 -4.63 -0.65
N LEU A 182 -5.15 -4.14 0.46
CA LEU A 182 -4.02 -3.20 0.44
C LEU A 182 -2.78 -3.81 -0.22
N VAL A 183 -2.45 -5.06 0.10
CA VAL A 183 -1.32 -5.80 -0.50
C VAL A 183 -1.53 -5.99 -2.01
N VAL A 184 -2.76 -6.33 -2.42
CA VAL A 184 -3.11 -6.44 -3.85
C VAL A 184 -3.00 -5.08 -4.54
N ALA A 185 -3.46 -4.00 -3.90
CA ALA A 185 -3.31 -2.65 -4.43
C ALA A 185 -1.84 -2.21 -4.54
N LEU A 186 -0.98 -2.59 -3.58
CA LEU A 186 0.46 -2.36 -3.70
C LEU A 186 1.03 -3.11 -4.91
N ALA A 187 0.67 -4.38 -5.07
CA ALA A 187 1.13 -5.21 -6.18
C ALA A 187 0.74 -4.61 -7.54
N THR A 188 -0.48 -4.06 -7.67
CA THR A 188 -0.91 -3.40 -8.92
C THR A 188 -0.19 -2.08 -9.18
N VAL A 189 0.10 -1.29 -8.14
CA VAL A 189 0.95 -0.09 -8.25
C VAL A 189 2.37 -0.44 -8.70
N MET A 190 2.97 -1.49 -8.13
CA MET A 190 4.29 -1.97 -8.54
C MET A 190 4.31 -2.41 -10.02
N VAL A 191 3.30 -3.16 -10.45
CA VAL A 191 3.13 -3.54 -11.87
C VAL A 191 3.02 -2.29 -12.75
N ALA A 192 2.22 -1.30 -12.35
CA ALA A 192 2.05 -0.06 -13.11
C ALA A 192 3.37 0.72 -13.24
N LEU A 193 4.19 0.76 -12.20
CA LEU A 193 5.53 1.38 -12.21
C LEU A 193 6.47 0.64 -13.18
N ARG A 194 6.57 -0.69 -13.09
CA ARG A 194 7.44 -1.48 -13.99
C ARG A 194 7.06 -1.35 -15.46
N MET A 195 5.76 -1.27 -15.73
CA MET A 195 5.20 -1.06 -17.07
C MET A 195 5.30 0.38 -17.56
N LYS A 196 5.76 1.32 -16.72
CA LYS A 196 5.78 2.77 -17.01
C LYS A 196 4.42 3.26 -17.52
N ALA A 197 3.34 2.79 -16.89
CA ALA A 197 2.00 3.24 -17.25
C ALA A 197 1.89 4.76 -17.05
N VAL A 198 1.09 5.42 -17.89
CA VAL A 198 0.94 6.89 -17.89
C VAL A 198 0.54 7.43 -16.51
N LEU A 199 -0.31 6.70 -15.80
CA LEU A 199 -0.84 7.06 -14.48
C LEU A 199 -0.05 6.44 -13.30
N ALA A 200 1.10 5.81 -13.54
CA ALA A 200 1.82 5.07 -12.50
C ALA A 200 2.26 5.95 -11.31
N LEU A 201 2.84 7.13 -11.57
CA LEU A 201 3.27 8.05 -10.51
C LEU A 201 2.09 8.69 -9.77
N PRO A 202 1.05 9.21 -10.45
CA PRO A 202 -0.18 9.63 -9.76
C PRO A 202 -0.81 8.52 -8.90
N ASN A 203 -0.86 7.28 -9.40
CA ASN A 203 -1.40 6.15 -8.64
C ASN A 203 -0.56 5.83 -7.41
N LEU A 204 0.77 5.91 -7.50
CA LEU A 204 1.66 5.74 -6.36
C LEU A 204 1.42 6.80 -5.28
N VAL A 205 1.30 8.07 -5.68
CA VAL A 205 1.03 9.18 -4.74
C VAL A 205 -0.34 9.00 -4.10
N CYS A 206 -1.37 8.70 -4.89
CA CYS A 206 -2.72 8.45 -4.41
C CYS A 206 -2.76 7.27 -3.43
N PHE A 207 -2.12 6.15 -3.79
CA PHE A 207 -1.97 4.99 -2.93
C PHE A 207 -1.30 5.34 -1.59
N ALA A 208 -0.19 6.09 -1.62
CA ALA A 208 0.51 6.50 -0.41
C ALA A 208 -0.36 7.40 0.50
N VAL A 209 -1.06 8.38 -0.08
CA VAL A 209 -1.95 9.29 0.68
C VAL A 209 -3.14 8.54 1.27
N ILE A 210 -3.84 7.73 0.48
CA ILE A 210 -4.99 6.94 0.96
C ILE A 210 -4.55 5.99 2.07
N THR A 211 -3.42 5.29 1.87
CA THR A 211 -2.88 4.33 2.84
C THR A 211 -2.51 5.02 4.16
N ALA A 212 -1.78 6.13 4.10
CA ALA A 212 -1.28 6.83 5.29
C ALA A 212 -2.38 7.58 6.06
N VAL A 213 -3.32 8.24 5.35
CA VAL A 213 -4.28 9.16 5.98
C VAL A 213 -5.62 8.48 6.30
N LEU A 214 -6.10 7.61 5.40
CA LEU A 214 -7.47 7.09 5.47
C LEU A 214 -7.50 5.63 5.90
N PHE A 215 -6.67 4.78 5.29
CA PHE A 215 -6.77 3.33 5.43
C PHE A 215 -6.54 2.86 6.87
N PHE A 216 -5.34 3.10 7.43
CA PHE A 216 -5.03 2.65 8.80
C PHE A 216 -5.88 3.33 9.86
N LYS A 217 -6.25 4.60 9.65
CA LYS A 217 -7.17 5.33 10.52
C LYS A 217 -8.55 4.67 10.54
N SER A 218 -9.08 4.28 9.38
CA SER A 218 -10.40 3.62 9.28
C SER A 218 -10.42 2.22 9.88
N LEU A 219 -9.30 1.48 9.78
CA LEU A 219 -9.17 0.13 10.32
C LEU A 219 -8.93 0.08 11.83
N SER A 220 -8.62 1.23 12.45
CA SER A 220 -8.30 1.37 13.87
C SER A 220 -7.24 0.35 14.32
N ILE A 221 -6.20 0.14 13.50
CA ILE A 221 -5.06 -0.74 13.82
C ILE A 221 -3.89 0.14 14.23
N THR A 222 -3.28 -0.17 15.37
CA THR A 222 -2.00 0.39 15.79
C THR A 222 -0.89 -0.27 14.99
N THR A 223 -0.41 0.40 13.93
CA THR A 223 0.68 -0.11 13.09
C THR A 223 2.01 0.50 13.47
N ASN A 224 3.10 -0.28 13.36
CA ASN A 224 4.45 0.26 13.46
C ASN A 224 4.80 0.96 12.13
N PRO A 225 4.96 2.30 12.11
CA PRO A 225 5.21 3.05 10.88
C PRO A 225 6.58 2.74 10.26
N PHE A 226 7.59 2.37 11.05
CA PHE A 226 8.93 2.05 10.56
C PHE A 226 8.95 0.72 9.81
N ALA A 227 8.30 -0.31 10.35
CA ALA A 227 8.16 -1.60 9.67
C ALA A 227 7.34 -1.47 8.38
N LEU A 228 6.25 -0.71 8.44
CA LEU A 228 5.41 -0.42 7.28
C LEU A 228 6.17 0.33 6.18
N ALA A 229 6.90 1.39 6.55
CA ALA A 229 7.73 2.15 5.61
C ALA A 229 8.85 1.29 5.03
N CYS A 230 9.46 0.43 5.84
CA CYS A 230 10.46 -0.54 5.38
C CYS A 230 9.89 -1.49 4.32
N PHE A 231 8.71 -2.07 4.57
CA PHE A 231 8.04 -2.97 3.63
C PHE A 231 7.73 -2.28 2.30
N PHE A 232 7.07 -1.12 2.34
CA PHE A 232 6.71 -0.39 1.13
C PHE A 232 7.94 0.09 0.36
N SER A 233 8.95 0.62 1.04
CA SER A 233 10.15 1.14 0.37
C SER A 233 10.98 0.03 -0.28
N GLN A 234 11.13 -1.13 0.37
CA GLN A 234 11.82 -2.29 -0.22
C GLN A 234 11.19 -2.73 -1.54
N LEU A 235 9.85 -2.79 -1.58
CA LEU A 235 9.09 -3.24 -2.75
C LEU A 235 9.00 -2.16 -3.84
N ILE A 236 8.83 -0.89 -3.48
CA ILE A 236 8.59 0.19 -4.44
C ILE A 236 9.90 0.75 -5.02
N CYS A 237 11.02 0.69 -4.28
CA CYS A 237 12.28 1.32 -4.67
C CYS A 237 12.76 0.87 -6.06
N ASP A 238 12.82 -0.43 -6.31
CA ASP A 238 13.28 -0.95 -7.62
C ASP A 238 12.36 -0.56 -8.78
N PRO A 239 11.02 -0.83 -8.73
CA PRO A 239 10.09 -0.34 -9.73
C PRO A 239 10.16 1.16 -9.98
N LEU A 240 10.31 1.97 -8.92
CA LEU A 240 10.36 3.42 -9.01
C LEU A 240 11.65 3.88 -9.73
N LEU A 241 12.81 3.32 -9.37
CA LEU A 241 14.06 3.62 -10.04
C LEU A 241 14.04 3.12 -11.51
N ASP A 242 13.40 1.98 -11.78
CA ASP A 242 13.23 1.46 -13.15
C ASP A 242 12.37 2.37 -14.03
N VAL A 243 11.44 3.16 -13.46
CA VAL A 243 10.73 4.21 -14.20
C VAL A 243 11.71 5.23 -14.76
N TYR A 244 12.86 5.48 -14.11
CA TYR A 244 13.88 6.47 -14.50
C TYR A 244 15.08 5.90 -15.27
N PHE A 245 15.60 4.73 -14.89
CA PHE A 245 16.84 4.20 -15.47
C PHE A 245 16.63 3.11 -16.53
N SER A 246 15.49 2.39 -16.51
CA SER A 246 15.29 1.28 -17.44
C SER A 246 15.14 1.79 -18.88
N GLY A 247 15.99 1.27 -19.79
CA GLY A 247 15.93 1.51 -21.24
C GLY A 247 14.99 0.58 -22.01
N LEU A 248 14.37 -0.41 -21.35
CA LEU A 248 13.50 -1.40 -22.03
C LEU A 248 12.37 -0.73 -22.81
N SER A 249 12.13 -1.22 -24.02
CA SER A 249 11.01 -0.82 -24.87
C SER A 249 9.66 -1.20 -24.24
N VAL A 250 8.57 -0.62 -24.76
CA VAL A 250 7.23 -0.91 -24.24
C VAL A 250 6.88 -2.39 -24.45
N THR A 251 7.20 -2.94 -25.61
CA THR A 251 6.86 -4.33 -25.97
C THR A 251 7.66 -5.35 -25.17
N GLU A 252 8.93 -5.07 -24.89
CA GLU A 252 9.75 -5.89 -23.98
C GLU A 252 9.21 -5.89 -22.54
N ARG A 253 8.82 -4.73 -21.99
CA ARG A 253 8.26 -4.67 -20.63
C ARG A 253 7.00 -5.52 -20.50
N TRP A 254 6.09 -5.36 -21.46
CA TRP A 254 4.83 -6.08 -21.49
C TRP A 254 4.97 -7.53 -21.97
N GLN A 255 6.17 -7.98 -22.36
CA GLN A 255 6.44 -9.33 -22.85
C GLN A 255 5.83 -10.44 -21.98
N PRO A 256 5.93 -10.44 -20.64
CA PRO A 256 5.37 -11.50 -19.81
C PRO A 256 3.85 -11.61 -19.96
N PHE A 257 3.18 -10.48 -20.16
CA PHE A 257 1.75 -10.42 -20.41
C PHE A 257 1.41 -10.80 -21.86
N LEU A 258 2.23 -10.35 -22.83
CA LEU A 258 2.05 -10.66 -24.25
C LEU A 258 2.19 -12.17 -24.52
N VAL A 259 3.21 -12.82 -23.96
CA VAL A 259 3.46 -14.27 -24.15
C VAL A 259 2.35 -15.13 -23.53
N TRP A 260 1.57 -14.59 -22.59
CA TRP A 260 0.47 -15.31 -21.97
C TRP A 260 -0.61 -15.70 -22.99
N ARG A 261 -1.07 -16.95 -22.98
CA ARG A 261 -2.17 -17.46 -23.82
C ARG A 261 -3.37 -16.51 -23.87
N GLY A 262 -4.00 -16.40 -25.05
CA GLY A 262 -5.10 -15.46 -25.31
C GLY A 262 -6.29 -15.57 -24.34
N LEU A 263 -6.60 -16.77 -23.84
CA LEU A 263 -7.67 -16.96 -22.85
C LEU A 263 -7.36 -16.30 -21.51
N TRP A 264 -6.12 -16.39 -21.04
CA TRP A 264 -5.72 -15.81 -19.75
C TRP A 264 -5.70 -14.27 -19.78
N ARG A 265 -5.38 -13.67 -20.93
CA ARG A 265 -5.54 -12.22 -21.12
C ARG A 265 -7.00 -11.78 -21.20
N ARG A 266 -7.93 -12.67 -21.54
CA ARG A 266 -9.36 -12.38 -21.42
C ARG A 266 -9.81 -12.47 -19.97
N LEU A 267 -9.29 -13.45 -19.23
CA LEU A 267 -9.55 -13.58 -17.79
C LEU A 267 -9.00 -12.38 -16.98
N SER A 268 -8.00 -11.65 -17.46
CA SER A 268 -7.56 -10.42 -16.79
C SER A 268 -8.60 -9.29 -16.77
N LEU A 269 -9.70 -9.40 -17.52
CA LEU A 269 -10.82 -8.46 -17.43
C LEU A 269 -11.78 -8.78 -16.28
N LEU A 270 -11.75 -9.99 -15.74
CA LEU A 270 -12.63 -10.39 -14.65
C LEU A 270 -12.32 -9.61 -13.36
N PRO A 271 -11.06 -9.41 -12.93
CA PRO A 271 -10.76 -8.54 -11.80
C PRO A 271 -11.23 -7.09 -12.00
N LEU A 272 -11.14 -6.55 -13.21
CA LEU A 272 -11.63 -5.20 -13.52
C LEU A 272 -13.16 -5.12 -13.32
N LEU A 273 -13.89 -6.08 -13.90
CA LEU A 273 -15.35 -6.17 -13.74
C LEU A 273 -15.76 -6.36 -12.28
N ALA A 274 -15.00 -7.14 -11.51
CA ALA A 274 -15.24 -7.31 -10.08
C ALA A 274 -15.09 -5.98 -9.32
N VAL A 275 -14.05 -5.19 -9.62
CA VAL A 275 -13.85 -3.87 -9.01
C VAL A 275 -14.99 -2.91 -9.38
N GLU A 276 -15.38 -2.87 -10.66
CA GLU A 276 -16.52 -2.06 -11.12
C GLU A 276 -17.83 -2.44 -10.42
N LEU A 277 -18.11 -3.74 -10.29
CA LEU A 277 -19.30 -4.23 -9.59
C LEU A 277 -19.25 -3.86 -8.10
N THR A 278 -18.11 -4.03 -7.43
CA THR A 278 -17.97 -3.62 -6.03
C THR A 278 -18.16 -2.12 -5.83
N PHE A 279 -17.71 -1.29 -6.78
CA PHE A 279 -17.92 0.14 -6.74
C PHE A 279 -19.40 0.51 -6.79
N ILE A 280 -20.17 -0.09 -7.71
CA ILE A 280 -21.62 0.12 -7.81
C ILE A 280 -22.33 -0.31 -6.52
N ILE A 281 -21.98 -1.49 -5.98
CA ILE A 281 -22.59 -2.01 -4.74
C ILE A 281 -22.30 -1.08 -3.55
N LEU A 282 -21.07 -0.55 -3.45
CA LEU A 282 -20.71 0.38 -2.39
C LEU A 282 -21.39 1.75 -2.58
N ALA A 283 -21.47 2.23 -3.81
CA ALA A 283 -22.16 3.47 -4.15
C ALA A 283 -23.66 3.39 -3.84
N SER A 284 -24.32 2.28 -4.18
CA SER A 284 -25.76 2.08 -3.92
C SER A 284 -26.06 1.96 -2.43
N ARG A 285 -25.21 1.27 -1.65
CA ARG A 285 -25.33 1.24 -0.18
C ARG A 285 -25.15 2.61 0.46
N LYS A 286 -24.29 3.46 -0.10
CA LYS A 286 -24.14 4.82 0.41
C LYS A 286 -25.33 5.71 0.11
N LEU A 287 -25.99 5.49 -1.04
CA LEU A 287 -27.25 6.16 -1.33
C LEU A 287 -28.34 5.77 -0.32
N THR A 288 -28.35 4.52 0.18
CA THR A 288 -29.39 4.08 1.11
C THR A 288 -29.34 4.73 2.50
N ASP A 289 -28.26 5.44 2.81
CA ASP A 289 -28.05 6.06 4.12
C ASP A 289 -28.39 7.57 4.12
N LEU A 290 -28.80 8.16 2.99
CA LEU A 290 -28.98 9.61 2.83
C LEU A 290 -30.45 10.04 2.96
N ASP A 291 -30.81 10.76 4.03
CA ASP A 291 -32.18 11.23 4.35
C ASP A 291 -32.85 12.14 3.29
N GLN A 292 -32.13 12.59 2.25
CA GLN A 292 -32.60 13.59 1.26
C GLN A 292 -32.90 12.98 -0.12
N TRP A 293 -33.79 11.98 -0.12
CA TRP A 293 -33.99 11.00 -1.19
C TRP A 293 -34.63 11.53 -2.49
N TYR A 294 -35.58 12.46 -2.42
CA TYR A 294 -36.48 12.73 -3.56
C TYR A 294 -35.83 13.38 -4.80
N LEU A 295 -34.78 14.19 -4.62
CA LEU A 295 -34.07 14.85 -5.75
C LEU A 295 -32.71 14.21 -6.06
N MET A 296 -32.05 13.59 -5.08
CA MET A 296 -30.74 12.95 -5.30
C MET A 296 -30.86 11.58 -5.97
N ILE A 297 -31.91 10.79 -5.71
CA ILE A 297 -32.06 9.46 -6.33
C ILE A 297 -32.12 9.55 -7.86
N PRO A 298 -32.97 10.38 -8.50
CA PRO A 298 -33.05 10.42 -9.96
C PRO A 298 -31.72 10.86 -10.60
N GLY A 299 -31.06 11.86 -10.04
CA GLY A 299 -29.76 12.32 -10.49
C GLY A 299 -28.69 11.24 -10.37
N PHE A 300 -28.64 10.55 -9.22
CA PHE A 300 -27.73 9.43 -9.00
C PHE A 300 -27.96 8.29 -9.99
N VAL A 301 -29.21 7.90 -10.25
CA VAL A 301 -29.55 6.85 -11.22
C VAL A 301 -29.06 7.24 -12.61
N VAL A 302 -29.31 8.46 -13.07
CA VAL A 302 -28.82 8.95 -14.37
C VAL A 302 -27.29 8.91 -14.44
N CYS A 303 -26.60 9.37 -13.38
CA CYS A 303 -25.15 9.35 -13.32
C CYS A 303 -24.55 7.94 -13.30
N VAL A 304 -25.14 7.00 -12.55
CA VAL A 304 -24.70 5.59 -12.51
C VAL A 304 -24.99 4.87 -13.82
N LEU A 305 -26.12 5.15 -14.47
CA LEU A 305 -26.43 4.61 -15.79
C LEU A 305 -25.42 5.11 -16.82
N PHE A 306 -25.16 6.42 -16.86
CA PHE A 306 -24.15 7.00 -17.74
C PHE A 306 -22.76 6.41 -17.46
N TRP A 307 -22.37 6.32 -16.19
CA TRP A 307 -21.12 5.67 -15.76
C TRP A 307 -21.05 4.22 -16.25
N SER A 308 -22.13 3.44 -16.09
CA SER A 308 -22.19 2.04 -16.49
C SER A 308 -22.04 1.88 -18.01
N ILE A 309 -22.66 2.76 -18.80
CA ILE A 309 -22.49 2.77 -20.26
C ILE A 309 -21.03 3.07 -20.63
N CYS A 310 -20.41 4.08 -19.99
CA CYS A 310 -19.02 4.45 -20.25
C CYS A 310 -18.06 3.29 -19.93
N HIS A 311 -18.25 2.64 -18.78
CA HIS A 311 -17.44 1.49 -18.37
C HIS A 311 -17.69 0.25 -19.24
N LEU A 312 -18.93 0.01 -19.67
CA LEU A 312 -19.23 -1.07 -20.61
C LEU A 312 -18.52 -0.86 -21.96
N VAL A 313 -18.57 0.36 -22.50
CA VAL A 313 -17.83 0.71 -23.73
C VAL A 313 -16.33 0.49 -23.52
N PHE A 314 -15.79 0.90 -22.37
CA PHE A 314 -14.39 0.65 -22.03
C PHE A 314 -14.05 -0.85 -22.02
N VAL A 315 -14.82 -1.68 -21.31
CA VAL A 315 -14.62 -3.14 -21.27
C VAL A 315 -14.68 -3.76 -22.66
N ILE A 316 -15.67 -3.38 -23.49
CA ILE A 316 -15.79 -3.86 -24.87
C ILE A 316 -14.56 -3.47 -25.70
N THR A 317 -14.08 -2.24 -25.56
CA THR A 317 -12.90 -1.76 -26.31
C THR A 317 -11.62 -2.48 -25.90
N VAL A 318 -11.42 -2.74 -24.60
CA VAL A 318 -10.28 -3.52 -24.09
C VAL A 318 -10.38 -4.99 -24.53
N TRP A 319 -11.58 -5.56 -24.52
CA TRP A 319 -11.83 -6.91 -25.06
C TRP A 319 -11.48 -7.00 -26.55
N GLY A 320 -11.91 -6.01 -27.35
CA GLY A 320 -11.56 -5.88 -28.76
C GLY A 320 -10.07 -5.75 -28.98
N PHE A 321 -9.39 -4.93 -28.16
CA PHE A 321 -7.95 -4.77 -28.17
C PHE A 321 -7.22 -6.10 -27.91
N HIS A 322 -7.62 -6.85 -26.88
CA HIS A 322 -7.03 -8.17 -26.58
C HIS A 322 -7.23 -9.18 -27.72
N THR A 323 -8.37 -9.12 -28.41
CA THR A 323 -8.65 -9.98 -29.56
C THR A 323 -7.74 -9.64 -30.73
N LYS A 324 -7.62 -8.36 -31.10
CA LYS A 324 -6.68 -7.89 -32.13
C LYS A 324 -5.23 -8.22 -31.82
N LEU A 325 -4.83 -8.08 -30.55
CA LEU A 325 -3.50 -8.45 -30.08
C LEU A 325 -3.24 -9.96 -30.22
N SER A 326 -4.24 -10.79 -29.92
CA SER A 326 -4.17 -12.24 -30.11
C SER A 326 -3.94 -12.61 -31.57
N ASP A 327 -4.60 -11.92 -32.50
CA ASP A 327 -4.44 -12.16 -33.93
C ASP A 327 -3.03 -11.77 -34.41
N CYS A 328 -2.50 -10.64 -33.93
CA CYS A 328 -1.13 -10.21 -34.23
C CYS A 328 -0.10 -11.25 -33.78
N GLN A 329 -0.29 -11.82 -32.60
CA GLN A 329 0.60 -12.86 -32.08
C GLN A 329 0.50 -14.17 -32.85
N ARG A 330 -0.70 -14.60 -33.21
CA ARG A 330 -0.87 -15.80 -34.05
C ARG A 330 -0.15 -15.65 -35.38
N LEU A 331 -0.27 -14.48 -36.02
CA LEU A 331 0.45 -14.16 -37.27
C LEU A 331 1.96 -14.14 -37.06
N CYS A 332 2.43 -13.52 -35.98
CA CYS A 332 3.86 -13.48 -35.65
C CYS A 332 4.43 -14.89 -35.40
N MET A 333 3.69 -15.74 -34.68
CA MET A 333 4.08 -17.13 -34.43
C MET A 333 4.09 -17.96 -35.72
N SER A 334 3.12 -17.76 -36.63
CA SER A 334 3.12 -18.45 -37.92
C SER A 334 4.27 -18.03 -38.84
N GLN A 335 4.83 -16.83 -38.65
CA GLN A 335 5.94 -16.30 -39.44
C GLN A 335 7.32 -16.59 -38.82
N GLY A 336 7.39 -17.16 -37.61
CA GLY A 336 8.66 -17.46 -36.92
C GLY A 336 9.49 -16.22 -36.55
N SER A 337 8.94 -15.00 -36.66
CA SER A 337 9.70 -13.74 -36.65
C SER A 337 10.04 -13.17 -35.26
N GLY A 338 9.73 -13.91 -34.19
CA GLY A 338 10.05 -13.52 -32.81
C GLY A 338 9.47 -12.16 -32.37
N LEU A 339 10.05 -11.55 -31.32
CA LEU A 339 9.55 -10.28 -30.76
C LEU A 339 9.68 -9.09 -31.72
N SER A 340 10.76 -9.04 -32.51
CA SER A 340 10.99 -7.99 -33.52
C SER A 340 9.93 -8.01 -34.63
N GLY A 341 9.38 -9.19 -34.95
CA GLY A 341 8.26 -9.35 -35.87
C GLY A 341 6.95 -8.81 -35.31
N LEU A 342 6.70 -8.99 -34.00
CA LEU A 342 5.45 -8.58 -33.36
C LEU A 342 5.23 -7.07 -33.46
N ASP A 343 6.27 -6.28 -33.23
CA ASP A 343 6.19 -4.81 -33.28
C ASP A 343 5.80 -4.31 -34.68
N LYS A 344 6.37 -4.94 -35.73
CA LYS A 344 6.03 -4.64 -37.13
C LYS A 344 4.58 -5.04 -37.46
N VAL A 345 4.13 -6.20 -37.00
CA VAL A 345 2.76 -6.67 -37.19
C VAL A 345 1.75 -5.80 -36.44
N MET A 346 2.06 -5.38 -35.21
CA MET A 346 1.22 -4.48 -34.43
C MET A 346 1.11 -3.09 -35.09
N ALA A 347 2.22 -2.59 -35.64
CA ALA A 347 2.24 -1.34 -36.39
C ALA A 347 1.38 -1.43 -37.66
N SER A 348 1.51 -2.50 -38.45
CA SER A 348 0.75 -2.68 -39.70
C SER A 348 -0.75 -2.90 -39.48
N LYS A 349 -1.15 -3.49 -38.35
CA LYS A 349 -2.56 -3.67 -37.95
C LYS A 349 -3.17 -2.45 -37.25
N GLY A 350 -2.43 -1.34 -37.13
CA GLY A 350 -2.94 -0.10 -36.56
C GLY A 350 -3.16 -0.13 -35.05
N MET A 351 -2.45 -1.00 -34.30
CA MET A 351 -2.61 -1.13 -32.84
C MET A 351 -2.33 0.18 -32.09
N ARG A 352 -1.49 1.05 -32.65
CA ARG A 352 -1.22 2.39 -32.10
C ARG A 352 -2.50 3.24 -32.01
N HIS A 353 -3.35 3.21 -33.02
CA HIS A 353 -4.57 4.00 -33.04
C HIS A 353 -5.57 3.51 -31.99
N PHE A 354 -5.72 2.18 -31.89
CA PHE A 354 -6.51 1.56 -30.81
C PHE A 354 -5.99 1.94 -29.42
N SER A 355 -4.67 1.93 -29.22
CA SER A 355 -4.08 2.33 -27.93
C SER A 355 -4.38 3.78 -27.55
N LEU A 356 -4.37 4.71 -28.52
CA LEU A 356 -4.70 6.12 -28.27
C LEU A 356 -6.19 6.30 -27.94
N ILE A 357 -7.07 5.54 -28.59
CA ILE A 357 -8.50 5.54 -28.27
C ILE A 357 -8.70 5.00 -26.85
N SER A 358 -8.08 3.86 -26.51
CA SER A 358 -8.15 3.28 -25.17
C SER A 358 -7.62 4.21 -24.09
N GLU A 359 -6.53 4.95 -24.36
CA GLU A 359 -6.00 5.96 -23.44
C GLU A 359 -7.04 7.04 -23.12
N ARG A 360 -7.70 7.59 -24.14
CA ARG A 360 -8.76 8.59 -23.96
C ARG A 360 -9.96 8.03 -23.20
N LEU A 361 -10.33 6.78 -23.49
CA LEU A 361 -11.43 6.09 -22.80
C LEU A 361 -11.12 5.86 -21.32
N VAL A 362 -9.89 5.47 -20.96
CA VAL A 362 -9.45 5.34 -19.56
C VAL A 362 -9.56 6.66 -18.81
N LEU A 363 -9.11 7.76 -19.42
CA LEU A 363 -9.24 9.08 -18.80
C LEU A 363 -10.71 9.47 -18.61
N PHE A 364 -11.54 9.18 -19.60
CA PHE A 364 -12.97 9.46 -19.54
C PHE A 364 -13.68 8.63 -18.46
N THR A 365 -13.41 7.32 -18.36
CA THR A 365 -13.99 6.46 -17.32
C THR A 365 -13.52 6.81 -15.92
N LEU A 366 -12.27 7.26 -15.76
CA LEU A 366 -11.77 7.79 -14.50
C LEU A 366 -12.54 9.05 -14.09
N VAL A 367 -12.76 10.00 -15.01
CA VAL A 367 -13.54 11.22 -14.74
C VAL A 367 -14.97 10.86 -14.34
N THR A 368 -15.63 9.95 -15.05
CA THR A 368 -16.99 9.52 -14.68
C THR A 368 -17.01 8.83 -13.31
N THR A 369 -16.00 8.03 -12.98
CA THR A 369 -15.90 7.37 -11.66
C THR A 369 -15.74 8.39 -10.54
N VAL A 370 -14.88 9.39 -10.73
CA VAL A 370 -14.70 10.49 -9.77
C VAL A 370 -15.98 11.29 -9.61
N ALA A 371 -16.71 11.56 -10.71
CA ALA A 371 -17.98 12.28 -10.66
C ALA A 371 -19.04 11.51 -9.85
N VAL A 372 -19.21 10.20 -10.10
CA VAL A 372 -20.14 9.36 -9.31
C VAL A 372 -19.70 9.29 -7.85
N ALA A 373 -18.42 9.06 -7.58
CA ALA A 373 -17.90 9.01 -6.22
C ALA A 373 -18.12 10.34 -5.46
N ALA A 374 -17.92 11.48 -6.12
CA ALA A 374 -18.19 12.79 -5.56
C ALA A 374 -19.68 13.00 -5.25
N LEU A 375 -20.58 12.54 -6.11
CA LEU A 375 -22.02 12.60 -5.85
C LEU A 375 -22.45 11.71 -4.68
N CYS A 376 -21.86 10.52 -4.55
CA CYS A 376 -22.13 9.61 -3.42
C CYS A 376 -21.63 10.12 -2.08
N TRP A 377 -20.52 10.87 -2.08
CA TRP A 377 -19.77 11.24 -0.87
C TRP A 377 -19.90 12.72 -0.52
N GLN A 378 -20.82 13.44 -1.17
CA GLN A 378 -21.17 14.80 -0.77
C GLN A 378 -21.69 14.80 0.66
N ILE A 379 -20.89 15.39 1.55
CA ILE A 379 -21.23 15.60 2.95
C ILE A 379 -22.48 16.49 2.98
N PRO A 380 -23.54 16.16 3.74
CA PRO A 380 -24.68 17.05 3.93
C PRO A 380 -24.25 18.29 4.73
N GLN A 381 -23.64 19.28 4.05
CA GLN A 381 -23.21 20.55 4.64
C GLN A 381 -23.88 21.76 3.98
N THR A 382 -24.69 21.57 2.93
CA THR A 382 -25.11 22.68 2.06
C THR A 382 -26.57 23.10 2.19
N GLN A 383 -27.30 22.69 3.23
CA GLN A 383 -28.67 23.23 3.48
C GLN A 383 -28.97 23.69 4.91
N GLY A 384 -28.04 23.54 5.88
CA GLY A 384 -28.22 24.08 7.24
C GLY A 384 -27.96 25.59 7.39
N LYS A 385 -27.49 26.28 6.34
CA LYS A 385 -27.11 27.70 6.38
C LYS A 385 -28.10 28.66 5.72
N LEU A 386 -29.21 28.17 5.16
CA LEU A 386 -30.19 29.02 4.46
C LEU A 386 -31.52 29.23 5.24
N LEU A 387 -31.64 28.69 6.45
CA LEU A 387 -32.84 28.85 7.30
C LEU A 387 -32.59 29.56 8.64
N THR A 388 -31.37 30.04 8.88
CA THR A 388 -31.03 30.89 10.06
C THR A 388 -30.51 32.26 9.63
N SER A 389 -31.32 32.97 8.84
CA SER A 389 -31.12 34.40 8.61
C SER A 389 -32.46 35.10 8.46
N GLN A 390 -33.09 35.39 9.58
CA GLN A 390 -34.00 36.52 9.74
C GLN A 390 -33.90 37.06 11.17
N PRO A 391 -34.09 38.37 11.36
CA PRO A 391 -33.24 39.17 12.25
C PRO A 391 -33.91 39.52 13.58
N GLU A 392 -33.09 39.60 14.62
CA GLU A 392 -33.42 40.15 15.93
C GLU A 392 -33.77 41.66 15.82
N PRO A 393 -34.86 42.17 16.41
CA PRO A 393 -35.11 43.60 16.47
C PRO A 393 -34.43 44.23 17.71
N THR A 394 -33.44 45.08 17.42
CA THR A 394 -32.96 46.31 18.10
C THR A 394 -33.09 46.53 19.63
N PRO A 395 -32.07 47.13 20.28
CA PRO A 395 -31.99 47.31 21.73
C PRO A 395 -32.71 48.58 22.20
N ARG A 396 -33.41 48.50 23.34
CA ARG A 396 -33.85 49.69 24.10
C ARG A 396 -32.86 50.01 25.22
N LEU A 397 -32.40 51.26 25.16
CA LEU A 397 -31.56 51.97 26.14
C LEU A 397 -32.32 52.30 27.44
N ARG A 398 -31.54 52.69 28.46
CA ARG A 398 -31.90 53.49 29.67
C ARG A 398 -32.43 52.64 30.85
N ILE A 399 -31.98 52.73 32.12
CA ILE A 399 -31.42 53.80 32.96
C ILE A 399 -30.52 53.17 34.07
N SER A 400 -29.50 53.90 34.49
CA SER A 400 -28.55 53.57 35.56
C SER A 400 -28.87 54.27 36.91
N LEU A 401 -28.28 53.72 37.99
CA LEU A 401 -28.00 54.23 39.36
C LEU A 401 -29.05 53.98 40.50
N PRO A 402 -28.63 53.97 41.80
CA PRO A 402 -27.53 53.21 42.43
C PRO A 402 -27.81 52.81 43.93
N ARG A 403 -26.77 52.29 44.61
CA ARG A 403 -26.45 52.32 46.07
C ARG A 403 -26.97 51.21 47.02
N ALA A 404 -25.96 50.49 47.56
CA ALA A 404 -25.54 50.48 48.98
C ALA A 404 -25.67 49.15 49.77
N ALA A 405 -24.53 48.78 50.40
CA ALA A 405 -24.34 48.06 51.69
C ALA A 405 -24.81 46.59 51.73
N GLN A 406 -24.15 45.57 52.30
CA GLN A 406 -23.30 45.37 53.49
C GLN A 406 -22.45 44.10 53.23
N ASN A 407 -21.12 44.12 53.30
CA ASN A 407 -20.27 43.79 54.46
C ASN A 407 -20.61 42.57 55.34
N CYS A 408 -19.67 41.62 55.34
CA CYS A 408 -19.16 40.80 56.46
C CYS A 408 -20.10 39.84 57.23
N ARG A 409 -19.78 38.53 57.19
CA ARG A 409 -19.07 37.82 58.29
C ARG A 409 -18.84 36.33 57.97
N SER A 410 -17.60 35.91 58.11
CA SER A 410 -17.20 34.55 58.45
C SER A 410 -17.57 34.24 59.92
N VAL A 411 -17.77 32.95 60.24
CA VAL A 411 -17.17 32.23 61.39
C VAL A 411 -17.83 30.84 61.53
N CYS A 412 -16.95 29.88 61.79
CA CYS A 412 -17.08 28.44 62.07
C CYS A 412 -18.29 28.00 62.92
N TRP A 413 -18.60 26.69 62.90
CA TRP A 413 -18.54 25.78 64.05
C TRP A 413 -18.85 24.34 63.58
N ALA A 414 -17.95 23.41 63.90
CA ALA A 414 -18.16 21.97 64.04
C ALA A 414 -17.69 21.61 65.48
N PRO A 415 -17.65 20.35 65.98
CA PRO A 415 -18.31 19.08 65.63
C PRO A 415 -18.87 18.33 66.88
N ARG A 416 -19.43 17.10 66.75
CA ARG A 416 -19.07 15.88 67.54
C ARG A 416 -20.06 14.68 67.42
N ARG A 417 -19.46 13.49 67.18
CA ARG A 417 -19.64 12.12 67.78
C ARG A 417 -21.05 11.48 67.79
N GLY A 418 -21.24 10.17 67.63
CA GLY A 418 -20.37 8.98 67.64
C GLY A 418 -21.18 7.75 67.14
N VAL A 419 -20.61 6.69 66.57
CA VAL A 419 -19.91 5.51 67.16
C VAL A 419 -20.71 4.23 66.84
N LEU A 420 -20.03 3.34 66.09
CA LEU A 420 -20.23 1.89 65.78
C LEU A 420 -20.08 0.98 67.04
N PRO A 421 -19.96 -0.38 67.04
CA PRO A 421 -20.20 -1.48 66.05
C PRO A 421 -20.81 -2.81 66.65
N LEU A 422 -20.79 -3.91 65.84
CA LEU A 422 -20.55 -5.37 66.15
C LEU A 422 -21.71 -6.41 66.04
N SER A 423 -21.66 -7.25 64.96
CA SER A 423 -21.58 -8.76 64.84
C SER A 423 -22.35 -9.74 65.77
N PRO A 424 -22.37 -11.10 65.57
CA PRO A 424 -22.58 -12.02 64.40
C PRO A 424 -23.60 -13.19 64.72
N GLU A 425 -23.54 -14.32 63.96
CA GLU A 425 -24.27 -15.63 64.03
C GLU A 425 -25.48 -15.79 63.07
N GLY A 426 -25.75 -16.89 62.35
CA GLY A 426 -25.09 -18.19 62.17
C GLY A 426 -26.00 -19.20 61.40
N VAL A 427 -25.38 -20.05 60.56
CA VAL A 427 -25.62 -21.52 60.42
C VAL A 427 -26.81 -22.10 59.60
N ARG A 428 -26.43 -22.90 58.55
CA ARG A 428 -26.88 -24.27 58.11
C ARG A 428 -27.70 -24.53 56.82
N GLN A 429 -27.05 -25.35 55.95
CA GLN A 429 -27.49 -26.59 55.24
C GLN A 429 -28.66 -26.48 54.22
N ARG A 430 -28.72 -27.13 53.05
CA ARG A 430 -28.15 -28.41 52.53
C ARG A 430 -28.40 -28.49 50.99
N LEU A 431 -27.51 -29.16 50.26
CA LEU A 431 -27.69 -29.84 48.94
C LEU A 431 -28.58 -31.11 49.08
N PRO A 432 -28.86 -31.95 48.05
CA PRO A 432 -28.62 -31.86 46.58
C PRO A 432 -29.85 -32.23 45.70
N VAL A 433 -29.75 -32.09 44.37
CA VAL A 433 -29.65 -33.14 43.31
C VAL A 433 -29.22 -32.44 42.03
#